data_AF-A0A9N9F980-F1
#
_entry.id   AF-A0A9N9F980-F1
#
_cell.length_a   1.000
_cell.length_b   1.000
_cell.length_c   1.000
_cell.angle_alpha   90.00
_cell.angle_beta   90.00
_cell.angle_gamma   90.00
#
_symmetry.space_group_name_H-M   'P 1'
#
loop_
_entity.id
_entity.type
_entity.pdbx_description
1 polymer ?
#
loop_
_entity_poly.entity_id
_entity_poly.type
_entity_poly.pdbx_seq_one_letter_code
_entity_poly.pdbx_strand_id
1 'polypeptide(L)' 'MSQNSTKDIPETQAQPVKSDSHEQRSEKSYKAAAHNPTFSHEARVHAAEKLSELHEKRTGEKIDPNYEASIGDKKAEQRD' A
#
# COMPACT_ATOMS: atom_id res chain seq x y z
N MET A 1 21.61 6.53 -21.55
CA MET A 1 21.29 7.19 -20.26
C MET A 1 19.81 6.98 -20.00
N SER A 2 19.42 6.07 -19.10
CA SER A 2 18.04 6.02 -18.61
C SER A 2 18.04 5.37 -17.23
N GLN A 3 18.22 6.20 -16.22
CA GLN A 3 18.10 5.87 -14.81
C GLN A 3 17.46 7.11 -14.18
N ASN A 4 16.23 7.00 -13.67
CA ASN A 4 15.61 7.81 -12.60
C ASN A 4 14.10 8.05 -12.82
N SER A 5 13.24 7.05 -12.58
CA SER A 5 11.79 7.31 -12.41
C SER A 5 11.22 6.77 -11.10
N THR A 6 11.97 5.92 -10.37
CA THR A 6 11.51 5.33 -9.10
C THR A 6 11.70 6.23 -7.88
N LYS A 7 12.26 7.45 -8.02
CA LYS A 7 12.56 8.34 -6.88
C LYS A 7 11.34 9.14 -6.38
N ASP A 8 10.26 9.24 -7.15
CA ASP A 8 9.07 10.04 -6.81
C ASP A 8 7.90 9.22 -6.23
N ILE A 9 8.06 7.90 -6.07
CA ILE A 9 7.04 7.06 -5.46
C ILE A 9 7.08 7.28 -3.93
N PRO A 10 5.96 7.71 -3.30
CA PRO A 10 5.91 7.93 -1.87
C PRO A 10 6.26 6.64 -1.12
N GLU A 11 7.00 6.79 -0.04
CA GLU A 11 7.30 5.68 0.85
C GLU A 11 6.02 5.28 1.60
N THR A 12 5.80 3.97 1.71
CA THR A 12 4.67 3.36 2.43
C THR A 12 4.68 3.73 3.92
N GLN A 13 3.51 4.06 4.47
CA GLN A 13 3.38 4.32 5.92
C GLN A 13 3.34 3.00 6.72
N ALA A 14 2.94 1.89 6.08
CA ALA A 14 2.79 0.62 6.76
C ALA A 14 4.15 -0.02 7.08
N GLN A 15 4.46 -0.14 8.38
CA GLN A 15 5.67 -0.82 8.86
C GLN A 15 5.78 -2.26 8.29
N PRO A 16 7.00 -2.77 8.04
CA PRO A 16 7.20 -4.13 7.55
C PRO A 16 6.57 -5.16 8.49
N VAL A 17 5.75 -6.05 7.92
CA VAL A 17 5.13 -7.16 8.64
C VAL A 17 5.76 -8.48 8.22
N LYS A 18 5.95 -9.39 9.17
CA LYS A 18 6.29 -10.80 8.90
C LYS A 18 5.06 -11.51 8.32
N SER A 19 5.12 -12.81 8.07
CA SER A 19 3.97 -13.56 7.51
C SER A 19 3.68 -14.84 8.32
N ASP A 20 3.90 -14.73 9.63
CA ASP A 20 3.86 -15.86 10.54
C ASP A 20 2.42 -16.22 10.93
N SER A 21 1.51 -15.24 10.94
CA SER A 21 0.08 -15.43 11.17
C SER A 21 -0.78 -15.16 9.93
N HIS A 22 -2.03 -15.63 9.96
CA HIS A 22 -3.00 -15.33 8.90
C HIS A 22 -3.25 -13.83 8.76
N GLU A 23 -3.42 -13.11 9.87
CA GLU A 23 -3.63 -11.65 9.86
C GLU A 23 -2.46 -10.90 9.22
N GLN A 24 -1.23 -11.30 9.52
CA GLN A 24 -0.03 -10.70 8.93
C GLN A 24 0.08 -10.96 7.42
N ARG A 25 -0.35 -12.14 6.94
CA ARG A 25 -0.43 -12.44 5.50
C ARG A 25 -1.51 -11.61 4.83
N SER A 26 -2.65 -11.40 5.49
CA SER A 26 -3.71 -10.51 5.01
C SER A 26 -3.23 -9.07 4.95
N GLU A 27 -2.54 -8.55 5.99
CA GLU A 27 -1.94 -7.21 6.01
C GLU A 27 -1.01 -7.02 4.80
N LYS A 28 -0.13 -7.99 4.54
CA LYS A 28 0.78 -7.94 3.38
C LYS A 28 0.03 -7.98 2.04
N SER A 29 -1.04 -8.77 1.94
CA SER A 29 -1.86 -8.87 0.72
C SER A 29 -2.61 -7.59 0.44
N TYR A 30 -3.22 -6.97 1.46
CA TYR A 30 -3.91 -5.68 1.33
C TYR A 30 -2.94 -4.56 0.98
N LYS A 31 -1.73 -4.54 1.55
CA LYS A 31 -0.65 -3.62 1.13
C LYS A 31 -0.29 -3.77 -0.35
N ALA A 32 -0.17 -5.01 -0.83
CA ALA A 32 0.09 -5.24 -2.24
C ALA A 32 -1.06 -4.76 -3.12
N ALA A 33 -2.31 -5.00 -2.72
CA ALA A 33 -3.50 -4.55 -3.42
C ALA A 33 -3.63 -3.02 -3.45
N ALA A 34 -3.38 -2.33 -2.33
CA ALA A 34 -3.39 -0.87 -2.22
C ALA A 34 -2.36 -0.20 -3.15
N HIS A 35 -1.24 -0.89 -3.41
CA HIS A 35 -0.17 -0.40 -4.28
C HIS A 35 -0.28 -0.90 -5.73
N ASN A 36 -1.28 -1.73 -6.05
CA ASN A 36 -1.34 -2.37 -7.35
C ASN A 36 -1.83 -1.38 -8.42
N PRO A 37 -0.97 -0.94 -9.37
CA PRO A 37 -1.38 0.01 -10.40
C PRO A 37 -2.44 -0.53 -11.36
N THR A 38 -2.69 -1.84 -11.40
CA THR A 38 -3.77 -2.41 -12.24
C THR A 38 -5.15 -2.30 -11.60
N PHE A 39 -5.23 -1.87 -10.35
CA PHE A 39 -6.50 -1.69 -9.64
C PHE A 39 -6.98 -0.24 -9.76
N SER A 40 -8.30 -0.06 -9.80
CA SER A 40 -8.91 1.26 -9.73
C SER A 40 -8.54 1.96 -8.42
N HIS A 41 -8.62 3.28 -8.41
CA HIS A 41 -8.35 4.07 -7.22
C HIS A 41 -9.22 3.63 -6.03
N GLU A 42 -10.53 3.46 -6.24
CA GLU A 42 -11.46 2.98 -5.19
C GLU A 42 -11.06 1.61 -4.62
N ALA A 43 -10.66 0.67 -5.48
CA ALA A 43 -10.22 -0.66 -5.03
C ALA A 43 -8.93 -0.58 -4.20
N ARG A 44 -8.04 0.36 -4.52
CA ARG A 44 -6.82 0.63 -3.75
C ARG A 44 -7.11 1.28 -2.41
N VAL A 45 -8.03 2.25 -2.35
CA VAL A 45 -8.48 2.87 -1.10
C VAL A 45 -9.10 1.82 -0.18
N HIS A 46 -10.01 0.99 -0.67
CA HIS A 46 -10.61 -0.08 0.13
C HIS A 46 -9.55 -1.08 0.66
N ALA A 47 -8.57 -1.45 -0.18
CA ALA A 47 -7.46 -2.28 0.28
C ALA A 47 -6.61 -1.57 1.35
N ALA A 48 -6.38 -0.28 1.20
CA ALA A 48 -5.64 0.53 2.17
C ALA A 48 -6.40 0.71 3.50
N GLU A 49 -7.73 0.78 3.48
CA GLU A 49 -8.57 0.77 4.69
C GLU A 49 -8.40 -0.54 5.46
N LYS A 50 -8.47 -1.68 4.77
CA LYS A 50 -8.23 -3.00 5.38
C LYS A 50 -6.81 -3.18 5.88
N LEU A 51 -5.84 -2.62 5.16
CA LEU A 51 -4.47 -2.53 5.64
C LEU A 51 -4.41 -1.72 6.94
N SER A 52 -5.08 -0.56 7.01
CA SER A 52 -5.07 0.29 8.19
C SER A 52 -5.69 -0.38 9.41
N GLU A 53 -6.83 -1.05 9.25
CA GLU A 53 -7.48 -1.79 10.34
C GLU A 53 -6.54 -2.85 10.94
N LEU A 54 -5.86 -3.63 10.07
CA LEU A 54 -4.92 -4.66 10.50
C LEU A 54 -3.64 -4.08 11.10
N HIS A 55 -3.15 -2.99 10.52
CA HIS A 55 -1.96 -2.29 10.99
C HIS A 55 -2.18 -1.71 12.39
N GLU A 56 -3.26 -0.96 12.58
CA GLU A 56 -3.64 -0.37 13.87
C GLU A 56 -3.83 -1.45 14.93
N LYS A 57 -4.47 -2.58 14.59
CA LYS A 57 -4.64 -3.69 15.53
C LYS A 57 -3.30 -4.27 16.01
N ARG A 58 -2.26 -4.25 15.16
CA ARG A 58 -0.94 -4.83 15.46
C ARG A 58 0.02 -3.83 16.12
N THR A 59 0.05 -2.59 15.66
CA THR A 59 1.04 -1.57 16.07
C THR A 59 0.44 -0.49 16.97
N GLY A 60 -0.88 -0.30 16.94
CA GLY A 60 -1.55 0.85 17.54
C GLY A 60 -1.44 2.13 16.71
N GLU A 61 -0.80 2.09 15.55
CA GLU A 61 -0.63 3.23 14.65
C GLU A 61 -1.64 3.17 13.51
N LYS A 62 -2.23 4.32 13.17
CA LYS A 62 -3.08 4.45 12.00
C LYS A 62 -2.25 4.86 10.80
N ILE A 63 -2.50 4.23 9.66
CA ILE A 63 -2.02 4.70 8.36
C ILE A 63 -3.15 5.49 7.69
N ASP A 64 -2.80 6.43 6.83
CA ASP A 64 -3.78 7.12 5.99
C ASP A 64 -4.09 6.26 4.74
N PRO A 65 -5.34 5.75 4.59
CA PRO A 65 -5.70 4.92 3.44
C PRO A 65 -5.55 5.63 2.09
N ASN A 66 -5.82 6.94 2.03
CA ASN A 66 -5.72 7.71 0.80
C ASN A 66 -4.26 7.91 0.40
N TYR A 67 -3.39 8.17 1.38
CA TYR A 67 -1.95 8.25 1.13
C TYR A 67 -1.41 6.92 0.61
N GLU A 68 -1.74 5.80 1.24
CA GLU A 68 -1.23 4.49 0.82
C GLU A 68 -1.78 4.10 -0.57
N ALA A 69 -3.05 4.39 -0.86
CA ALA A 69 -3.63 4.18 -2.19
C ALA A 69 -2.94 5.04 -3.27
N SER A 70 -2.53 6.27 -2.94
CA SER A 70 -1.85 7.19 -3.87
C SER A 70 -0.51 6.67 -4.38
N ILE A 71 0.15 5.78 -3.63
CA ILE A 71 1.37 5.08 -4.07
C ILE A 71 1.05 4.24 -5.32
N GLY A 72 -0.12 3.60 -5.36
CA GLY A 72 -0.61 2.88 -6.53
C GLY A 72 -0.95 3.79 -7.72
N ASP A 73 -1.47 5.00 -7.46
CA ASP A 73 -1.82 5.97 -8.53
C ASP A 73 -0.56 6.42 -9.24
N LYS A 74 0.46 6.81 -8.47
CA LYS A 74 1.75 7.23 -9.00
C LYS A 74 2.46 6.10 -9.74
N LYS A 75 2.33 4.86 -9.27
CA LYS A 75 2.84 3.68 -10.00
C LYS A 75 2.09 3.43 -11.30
N ALA A 76 0.80 3.78 -11.38
CA ALA A 76 0.04 3.67 -12.62
C ALA A 76 0.49 4.73 -13.62
N GLU A 77 0.62 5.98 -13.18
CA GLU A 77 1.09 7.12 -13.99
C GLU A 77 2.49 6.90 -14.59
N GLN A 78 3.39 6.21 -13.88
CA GLN A 78 4.73 5.89 -14.39
C GLN A 78 4.78 4.76 -15.43
N ARG A 79 3.66 4.08 -15.70
CA ARG A 79 3.60 2.96 -16.67
C ARG A 79 3.14 3.40 -18.06
N ASP A 80 2.53 4.57 -18.19
CA ASP A 80 2.11 5.19 -19.45
C ASP A 80 3.28 5.94 -20.11
#